data_AF-A0A0Q9KUN2-F1
#
_entry.id   AF-A0A0Q9KUN2-F1
#
_cell.length_a   1.000
_cell.length_b   1.000
_cell.length_c   1.000
_cell.angle_alpha   90.00
_cell.angle_beta   90.00
_cell.angle_gamma   90.00
#
_symmetry.space_group_name_H-M   'P 1'
#
loop_
_entity.id
_entity.type
_entity.pdbx_description
1 polymer ?
#
loop_
_entity_poly.entity_id
_entity_poly.type
_entity_poly.pdbx_seq_one_letter_code
_entity_poly.pdbx_strand_id
1 'polypeptide(L)'
;MKLDANAEVLAANQFNDAPTGQYVLVQLSVTYVGAKEGNPWIDLSETFVGTDARQYDASDCGAVVDQGVMDVPTLEKGGKAFYQLCMDVPTAAIEGGKIFIE
;
A
#
# COMPACT_ATOMS: atom_id res chain seq x y z
N MET A 1 -3.69 -8.57 2.46
CA MET A 1 -2.41 -8.45 1.75
C MET A 1 -2.26 -9.63 0.83
N LYS A 2 -1.77 -9.38 -0.39
CA LYS A 2 -1.39 -10.37 -1.39
C LYS A 2 0.11 -10.20 -1.67
N LEU A 3 0.88 -11.25 -1.44
CA LEU A 3 2.35 -11.20 -1.55
C LEU A 3 2.86 -11.30 -2.98
N ASP A 4 2.11 -11.92 -3.88
CA ASP A 4 2.33 -11.91 -5.33
C ASP A 4 1.11 -11.31 -6.01
N ALA A 5 1.21 -10.04 -6.36
CA ALA A 5 0.14 -9.24 -6.98
C ALA A 5 0.52 -8.75 -8.37
N ASN A 6 1.49 -9.38 -9.04
CA ASN A 6 1.98 -8.93 -10.34
C ASN A 6 0.85 -8.84 -11.38
N ALA A 7 0.02 -9.88 -11.45
CA ALA A 7 -1.10 -9.92 -12.39
C ALA A 7 -2.15 -8.83 -12.10
N GLU A 8 -2.49 -8.61 -10.83
CA GLU A 8 -3.46 -7.59 -10.41
C GLU A 8 -2.97 -6.18 -10.74
N VAL A 9 -1.73 -5.85 -10.36
CA VAL A 9 -1.18 -4.50 -10.57
C VAL A 9 -1.02 -4.22 -12.06
N LEU A 10 -0.56 -5.19 -12.86
CA LEU A 10 -0.45 -5.01 -14.32
C LEU A 10 -1.82 -4.92 -15.00
N ALA A 11 -2.85 -5.55 -14.46
CA ALA A 11 -4.21 -5.46 -14.99
C ALA A 11 -4.92 -4.14 -14.62
N ALA A 12 -4.56 -3.53 -13.49
CA ALA A 12 -5.17 -2.28 -13.01
C ALA A 12 -4.93 -1.10 -13.96
N ASN A 13 -3.75 -1.05 -14.60
CA ASN A 13 -3.44 -0.01 -15.58
C ASN A 13 -2.45 -0.53 -16.63
N GLN A 14 -2.83 -0.41 -17.91
CA GLN A 14 -2.00 -0.83 -19.05
C GLN A 14 -0.64 -0.10 -19.16
N PHE A 15 -0.48 1.02 -18.45
CA PHE A 15 0.76 1.79 -18.39
C PHE A 15 1.67 1.41 -17.22
N ASN A 16 1.25 0.50 -16.35
CA ASN A 16 2.13 -0.01 -15.31
C ASN A 16 3.24 -0.85 -15.93
N ASP A 17 4.47 -0.59 -15.50
CA ASP A 17 5.62 -1.41 -15.86
C ASP A 17 5.60 -2.74 -15.11
N ALA A 18 6.44 -3.69 -15.55
CA ALA A 18 6.69 -4.90 -14.78
C ALA A 18 7.49 -4.54 -13.49
N PRO A 19 7.27 -5.28 -12.38
CA PRO A 19 8.05 -5.06 -11.17
C PRO A 19 9.52 -5.43 -11.41
N THR A 20 10.41 -4.73 -10.71
CA THR A 20 11.83 -5.09 -10.61
C THR A 20 12.01 -6.35 -9.75
N GLY A 21 11.23 -6.48 -8.68
CA GLY A 21 11.12 -7.66 -7.84
C GLY A 21 9.77 -8.35 -8.05
N GLN A 22 8.87 -8.13 -7.10
CA GLN A 22 7.51 -8.62 -7.13
C GLN A 22 6.59 -7.64 -6.40
N TYR A 23 5.47 -7.33 -7.03
CA TYR A 23 4.46 -6.48 -6.43
C TYR A 23 3.79 -7.20 -5.27
N VAL A 24 3.88 -6.58 -4.09
CA VAL A 24 3.06 -6.87 -2.93
C VAL A 24 1.90 -5.87 -2.94
N LEU A 25 0.66 -6.34 -2.81
CA LEU A 25 -0.53 -5.49 -2.75
C LEU A 25 -1.18 -5.61 -1.36
N VAL A 26 -1.27 -4.50 -0.64
CA VAL A 26 -1.91 -4.42 0.67
C VAL A 26 -3.23 -3.66 0.50
N GLN A 27 -4.28 -4.19 1.11
CA GLN A 27 -5.60 -3.55 1.15
C GLN A 27 -5.87 -3.18 2.60
N LEU A 28 -6.17 -1.91 2.85
CA LEU A 28 -6.44 -1.39 4.18
C LEU A 28 -7.88 -0.90 4.28
N SER A 29 -8.50 -1.21 5.42
CA SER A 29 -9.76 -0.61 5.82
C SER A 29 -9.51 0.17 7.10
N VAL A 30 -9.72 1.48 7.04
CA VAL A 30 -9.43 2.39 8.14
C VAL A 30 -10.71 3.03 8.66
N THR A 31 -10.73 3.36 9.94
CA THR A 31 -11.78 4.17 10.57
C THR A 31 -11.09 5.27 11.36
N TYR A 32 -11.42 6.53 11.07
CA TYR A 32 -10.83 7.65 11.80
C TYR A 32 -11.51 7.79 13.18
N VAL A 33 -10.72 7.65 14.25
CA VAL A 33 -11.19 7.67 15.65
C VAL A 33 -10.82 8.95 16.39
N GLY A 34 -10.09 9.85 15.75
CA GLY A 34 -9.68 11.13 16.32
C GLY A 34 -10.85 12.10 16.55
N ALA A 35 -10.58 13.18 17.28
CA ALA A 35 -11.57 14.20 17.61
C ALA A 35 -11.70 15.31 16.55
N LYS A 36 -10.80 15.36 15.56
CA LYS A 36 -10.75 16.36 14.49
C LYS A 36 -10.97 15.67 13.13
N GLU A 37 -10.30 16.15 12.10
CA GLU A 37 -10.15 15.47 10.82
C GLU A 37 -8.83 14.70 10.74
N GLY A 38 -8.72 13.76 9.81
CA GLY A 38 -7.48 13.09 9.43
C GLY A 38 -7.52 12.56 8.01
N ASN A 39 -6.39 12.61 7.33
CA ASN A 39 -6.26 12.17 5.95
C ASN A 39 -5.32 10.95 5.89
N PRO A 40 -5.81 9.76 5.49
CA PRO A 40 -4.99 8.55 5.45
C PRO A 40 -3.71 8.67 4.63
N TRP A 41 -3.70 9.45 3.54
CA TRP A 41 -2.51 9.67 2.72
C TRP A 41 -1.44 10.54 3.39
N ILE A 42 -1.84 11.42 4.32
CA ILE A 42 -0.94 12.38 4.98
C ILE A 42 -0.52 11.88 6.35
N ASP A 43 -1.46 11.28 7.09
CA ASP A 43 -1.30 10.99 8.50
C ASP A 43 -0.80 9.56 8.77
N LEU A 44 -0.90 8.64 7.81
CA LEU A 44 -0.42 7.27 7.95
C LEU A 44 0.87 7.06 7.16
N SER A 45 1.78 6.28 7.74
CA SER A 45 2.98 5.80 7.06
C SER A 45 2.97 4.29 6.99
N GLU A 46 2.56 3.73 5.84
CA GLU A 46 2.52 2.29 5.64
C GLU A 46 3.75 1.77 4.89
N THR A 47 4.39 0.76 5.48
CA THR A 47 5.59 0.14 4.91
C THR A 47 5.51 -1.38 5.01
N PHE A 48 6.02 -2.07 3.99
CA PHE A 48 6.35 -3.49 4.06
C PHE A 48 7.77 -3.66 4.59
N VAL A 49 7.89 -4.28 5.76
CA VAL A 49 9.18 -4.64 6.37
C VAL A 49 9.60 -6.01 5.84
N GLY A 50 10.60 -6.03 4.96
CA GLY A 50 11.17 -7.26 4.39
C GLY A 50 12.11 -7.99 5.36
N THR A 51 12.43 -9.24 5.06
CA THR A 51 13.38 -10.06 5.84
C THR A 51 14.86 -9.68 5.62
N ASP A 52 15.11 -8.75 4.69
CA ASP A 52 16.42 -8.22 4.32
C ASP A 52 16.81 -6.93 5.07
N ALA A 53 16.13 -6.66 6.19
CA ALA A 53 16.31 -5.46 7.01
C ALA A 53 16.03 -4.13 6.27
N ARG A 54 15.15 -4.16 5.26
CA ARG A 54 14.67 -2.97 4.55
C ARG A 54 13.16 -2.77 4.74
N GLN A 55 12.75 -1.52 4.57
CA GLN A 55 11.35 -1.13 4.43
C GLN A 55 11.11 -0.72 2.98
N TYR A 56 9.92 -1.05 2.50
CA TYR A 56 9.42 -0.74 1.17
C TYR A 56 8.09 -0.04 1.31
N ASP A 57 7.86 1.05 0.59
CA ASP A 57 6.62 1.82 0.65
C ASP A 57 5.96 1.97 -0.73
N ALA A 58 4.87 2.74 -0.78
CA ALA A 58 4.12 2.96 -2.00
C ALA A 58 4.93 3.65 -3.11
N SER A 59 5.94 4.45 -2.74
CA SER A 59 6.82 5.14 -3.69
C SER A 59 7.80 4.19 -4.37
N ASP A 60 8.18 3.08 -3.72
CA ASP A 60 9.03 2.03 -4.33
C ASP A 60 8.30 1.26 -5.44
N CYS A 61 6.97 1.14 -5.39
CA CYS A 61 6.22 0.43 -6.42
C CYS A 61 6.07 1.25 -7.72
N GLY A 62 5.73 2.53 -7.60
CA GLY A 62 5.50 3.42 -8.76
C GLY A 62 4.29 3.06 -9.65
N ALA A 63 3.57 1.98 -9.38
CA ALA A 63 2.42 1.52 -10.17
C ALA A 63 1.10 2.15 -9.70
N VAL A 64 0.18 2.31 -10.65
CA VAL A 64 -1.20 2.72 -10.38
C VAL A 64 -2.02 1.50 -9.94
N VAL A 65 -2.80 1.64 -8.87
CA VAL A 65 -3.73 0.61 -8.37
C VAL A 65 -5.17 1.13 -8.44
N ASP A 66 -6.16 0.23 -8.44
CA ASP A 66 -7.58 0.60 -8.64
C ASP A 66 -8.15 1.56 -7.60
N GLN A 67 -7.64 1.51 -6.36
CA GLN A 67 -8.13 2.32 -5.24
C GLN A 67 -6.95 2.89 -4.46
N GLY A 68 -6.21 3.79 -5.08
CA GLY A 68 -5.02 4.39 -4.47
C GLY A 68 -5.37 5.20 -3.22
N VAL A 69 -4.45 5.24 -2.25
CA VAL A 69 -4.60 6.04 -1.03
C VAL A 69 -4.76 7.55 -1.33
N MET A 70 -4.21 8.03 -2.44
CA MET A 70 -4.36 9.43 -2.89
C MET A 70 -5.80 9.80 -3.28
N ASP A 71 -6.65 8.81 -3.58
CA ASP A 71 -8.07 9.04 -3.90
C ASP A 71 -8.95 9.13 -2.64
N VAL A 72 -8.37 8.87 -1.46
CA VAL A 72 -9.10 8.88 -0.19
C VAL A 72 -9.26 10.32 0.31
N PRO A 73 -10.50 10.79 0.54
CA PRO A 73 -10.72 12.12 1.08
C PRO A 73 -10.29 12.20 2.54
N THR A 74 -10.11 13.42 3.04
CA THR A 74 -9.99 13.68 4.47
C THR A 74 -11.23 13.15 5.21
N LEU A 75 -11.00 12.43 6.29
CA LEU A 75 -12.01 11.77 7.11
C LEU A 75 -12.30 12.58 8.38
N GLU A 76 -13.58 12.77 8.66
CA GLU A 76 -14.06 13.25 9.96
C GLU A 76 -14.23 12.09 10.96
N LYS A 77 -14.49 12.39 12.23
CA LYS A 77 -14.75 11.39 13.28
C LYS A 77 -15.75 10.31 12.85
N GLY A 78 -15.31 9.06 12.85
CA GLY A 78 -16.10 7.89 12.45
C GLY A 78 -16.12 7.62 10.94
N GLY A 79 -15.51 8.50 10.14
CA GLY A 79 -15.28 8.31 8.71
C GLY A 79 -14.46 7.05 8.44
N LYS A 80 -14.76 6.40 7.31
CA LYS A 80 -14.13 5.15 6.91
C LYS A 80 -13.60 5.27 5.50
N ALA A 81 -12.50 4.59 5.24
CA ALA A 81 -11.96 4.45 3.90
C ALA A 81 -11.47 3.03 3.66
N PHE A 82 -11.39 2.69 2.38
CA PHE A 82 -10.76 1.48 1.88
C PHE A 82 -9.85 1.87 0.73
N TYR A 83 -8.59 1.43 0.79
CA TYR A 83 -7.61 1.73 -0.23
C TYR A 83 -6.56 0.62 -0.34
N GLN A 84 -5.82 0.69 -1.45
CA GLN A 84 -4.77 -0.23 -1.83
C GLN A 84 -3.43 0.49 -1.81
N LEU A 85 -2.40 -0.26 -1.44
CA LEU A 85 -0.99 0.13 -1.47
C LEU A 85 -0.22 -0.95 -2.21
N CYS A 86 0.64 -0.54 -3.14
CA CYS A 86 1.55 -1.43 -3.83
C CYS A 86 2.99 -1.18 -3.37
N MET A 87 3.78 -2.23 -3.20
CA MET A 87 5.22 -2.15 -2.93
C MET A 87 5.93 -3.09 -3.91
N ASP A 88 7.03 -2.66 -4.52
CA ASP A 88 7.89 -3.54 -5.33
C ASP A 88 9.04 -4.07 -4.47
N VAL A 89 8.98 -5.35 -4.12
CA VAL A 89 9.84 -5.96 -3.12
C VAL A 89 10.69 -7.05 -3.76
N PRO A 90 12.01 -7.13 -3.49
CA PRO A 90 12.82 -8.26 -3.91
C PRO A 90 12.22 -9.57 -3.40
N THR A 91 12.04 -10.56 -4.27
CA THR A 91 11.34 -11.82 -3.94
C THR A 91 11.91 -12.54 -2.71
N ALA A 92 13.23 -12.49 -2.52
CA ALA A 92 13.92 -13.07 -1.36
C ALA A 92 13.57 -12.40 -0.01
N ALA A 93 13.05 -11.17 -0.02
CA ALA A 93 12.70 -10.40 1.17
C ALA A 93 11.22 -10.53 1.58
N ILE A 94 10.38 -11.16 0.73
CA ILE A 94 8.91 -11.17 0.89
C ILE A 94 8.45 -12.20 1.93
N GLU A 95 8.94 -13.44 1.85
CA GLU A 95 8.49 -14.51 2.74
C GLU A 95 8.91 -14.22 4.19
N GLY A 96 7.94 -14.11 5.09
CA GLY A 96 8.17 -13.72 6.48
C GLY A 96 8.18 -12.20 6.74
N GLY A 97 8.02 -11.38 5.69
CA GLY A 97 7.83 -9.94 5.83
C GLY A 97 6.48 -9.57 6.45
N LYS A 98 6.33 -8.31 6.87
CA LYS A 98 5.14 -7.81 7.56
C LYS A 98 4.81 -6.39 7.15
N ILE A 99 3.53 -6.01 7.25
CA ILE A 99 3.14 -4.62 7.16
C ILE A 99 3.37 -3.91 8.50
N PHE A 100 3.90 -2.70 8.45
CA PHE A 100 4.00 -1.76 9.55
C PHE A 100 3.26 -0.48 9.18
N ILE A 101 2.52 0.08 10.14
CA ILE A 101 1.70 1.29 9.99
C ILE A 101 1.96 2.14 11.22
N GLU A 102 2.35 3.40 11.01
CA GLU A 102 2.48 4.45 12.04
C GLU A 102 1.51 5.59 11.77
#